data_AF-A0A392PRJ8-F1
#
_entry.id   AF-A0A392PRJ8-F1
#
_cell.length_a   1.000
_cell.length_b   1.000
_cell.length_c   1.000
_cell.angle_alpha   90.00
_cell.angle_beta   90.00
_cell.angle_gamma   90.00
#
_symmetry.space_group_name_H-M   'P 1'
#
loop_
_entity.id
_entity.type
_entity.pdbx_description
1 polymer ?
#
loop_
_entity_poly.entity_id
_entity_poly.type
_entity_poly.pdbx_seq_one_letter_code
_entity_poly.pdbx_strand_id
1 'polypeptide(L)' 'MRSMFTEAEWLRTKATPTIDDYMQNAYVSFALGPIVLPALYLVGPKLSDDVAENQELNYLFKTMSTCGRLLNDIQGFK' A
#
# COMPACT_ATOMS: atom_id res chain seq x y z
N MET A 1 2.80 6.50 7.52
CA MET A 1 2.80 6.38 9.00
C MET A 1 1.42 6.14 9.60
N ARG A 2 0.35 6.86 9.18
CA ARG A 2 -1.02 6.59 9.69
C ARG A 2 -1.42 5.11 9.58
N SER A 3 -1.15 4.47 8.44
CA SER A 3 -1.50 3.06 8.22
C SER A 3 -0.78 2.09 9.15
N MET A 4 0.51 2.32 9.41
CA MET A 4 1.28 1.53 10.39
C MET A 4 0.76 1.74 11.82
N PHE A 5 0.37 2.97 12.16
CA PHE A 5 -0.23 3.25 13.46
C PHE A 5 -1.58 2.52 13.63
N THR A 6 -2.42 2.47 12.60
CA THR A 6 -3.66 1.68 12.62
C THR A 6 -3.38 0.20 12.91
N GLU A 7 -2.37 -0.41 12.28
CA GLU A 7 -2.01 -1.81 12.57
C GLU A 7 -1.48 -1.98 14.01
N ALA A 8 -0.67 -1.03 14.48
CA ALA A 8 -0.19 -1.04 15.85
C ALA A 8 -1.33 -0.92 16.87
N GLU A 9 -2.36 -0.11 16.58
CA GLU A 9 -3.54 0.00 17.42
C GLU A 9 -4.38 -1.28 17.41
N TRP A 10 -4.61 -1.90 16.24
CA TRP A 10 -5.31 -3.19 16.15
C TRP A 10 -4.60 -4.27 16.99
N LEU A 11 -3.26 -4.32 16.90
CA LEU A 11 -2.45 -5.22 17.72
C LEU A 11 -2.60 -4.90 19.22
N ARG A 12 -2.47 -3.62 19.61
CA ARG A 12 -2.56 -3.16 20.99
C ARG A 12 -3.91 -3.49 21.63
N THR A 13 -5.00 -3.33 20.89
CA THR A 13 -6.37 -3.57 21.38
C THR A 13 -6.87 -4.99 21.12
N LYS A 14 -6.07 -5.85 20.47
CA LYS A 14 -6.48 -7.19 20.00
C LYS A 14 -7.73 -7.16 19.13
N ALA A 15 -7.89 -6.09 18.33
CA ALA A 15 -8.99 -5.97 17.40
C ALA A 15 -8.69 -6.79 16.13
N THR A 16 -9.67 -7.57 15.68
CA THR A 16 -9.60 -8.29 14.40
C THR A 16 -10.50 -7.58 13.40
N PRO A 17 -9.95 -6.80 12.45
CA PRO A 17 -10.74 -6.12 11.44
C PRO A 17 -11.42 -7.12 10.49
N THR A 18 -12.47 -6.67 9.80
CA THR A 18 -13.00 -7.40 8.63
C THR A 18 -11.96 -7.42 7.52
N ILE A 19 -12.08 -8.33 6.54
CA ILE A 19 -11.16 -8.36 5.41
C ILE A 19 -11.18 -7.05 4.62
N ASP A 20 -12.36 -6.43 4.49
CA ASP A 20 -12.51 -5.16 3.78
C ASP A 20 -11.83 -4.01 4.55
N ASP A 21 -12.06 -3.90 5.86
CA ASP A 21 -11.44 -2.89 6.71
C ASP A 21 -9.92 -3.04 6.76
N TYR A 22 -9.45 -4.29 6.89
CA TYR A 22 -8.04 -4.63 6.83
C TYR A 22 -7.44 -4.16 5.50
N MET A 23 -8.06 -4.53 4.38
CA MET A 23 -7.53 -4.24 3.06
C MET A 23 -7.54 -2.75 2.73
N GLN A 24 -8.41 -1.91 3.31
CA GLN A 24 -8.29 -0.46 3.13
C GLN A 24 -6.99 0.12 3.73
N ASN A 25 -6.43 -0.53 4.75
CA ASN A 25 -5.19 -0.09 5.40
C ASN A 25 -3.95 -0.84 4.90
N ALA A 26 -4.09 -2.14 4.66
CA ALA A 26 -2.98 -3.08 4.49
C ALA A 26 -2.16 -2.85 3.21
N TYR A 27 -2.81 -2.48 2.09
CA TYR A 27 -2.05 -2.17 0.86
C TYR A 27 -1.17 -0.91 1.02
N VAL A 28 -1.54 0.00 1.93
CA VAL A 28 -0.75 1.19 2.24
C VAL A 28 0.34 0.88 3.25
N SER A 29 0.05 0.09 4.30
CA SER A 29 1.03 -0.30 5.33
C SER A 29 2.14 -1.21 4.78
N PHE A 30 1.91 -1.90 3.65
CA PHE A 30 2.95 -2.64 2.91
C PHE A 30 4.07 -1.76 2.32
N ALA A 31 3.95 -0.43 2.44
CA ALA A 31 5.02 0.56 2.23
C ALA A 31 5.54 0.74 0.79
N LEU A 32 4.85 0.21 -0.23
CA LEU A 32 5.25 0.47 -1.62
C LEU A 32 5.08 1.93 -2.05
N GLY A 33 4.19 2.70 -1.43
CA GLY A 33 3.98 4.11 -1.78
C GLY A 33 5.26 4.95 -1.69
N PRO A 34 5.92 5.01 -0.52
CA PRO A 34 7.21 5.70 -0.35
C PRO A 34 8.39 5.10 -1.15
N ILE A 35 8.28 3.90 -1.71
CA ILE A 35 9.35 3.25 -2.47
C ILE A 35 9.17 3.49 -3.97
N VAL A 36 8.02 3.07 -4.50
CA VAL A 36 7.76 3.03 -5.94
C VAL A 36 7.45 4.42 -6.49
N LEU A 37 6.60 5.20 -5.81
CA LEU A 37 6.17 6.49 -6.35
C LEU A 37 7.35 7.48 -6.52
N PRO A 38 8.29 7.63 -5.55
CA PRO A 38 9.47 8.45 -5.78
C PRO A 38 10.40 7.87 -6.86
N ALA A 39 10.53 6.54 -6.95
CA ALA A 39 11.37 5.91 -7.95
C ALA A 39 10.91 6.20 -9.39
N LEU A 40 9.60 6.37 -9.63
CA LEU A 40 9.06 6.76 -10.94
C LEU A 40 9.66 8.07 -11.45
N TYR A 41 9.92 9.04 -10.56
CA TYR A 41 10.53 10.33 -10.92
C TYR A 41 12.05 10.27 -11.13
N LEU A 42 12.71 9.21 -10.63
CA LEU A 42 14.17 9.13 -10.59
C LEU A 42 14.76 8.14 -11.59
N VAL A 43 14.01 7.10 -11.96
CA VAL A 43 14.51 5.97 -12.78
C VAL A 43 13.91 5.95 -14.19
N GLY A 44 12.76 6.62 -14.39
CA GLY A 44 12.02 6.60 -15.67
C GLY A 44 12.14 7.89 -16.50
N PRO A 45 11.44 7.95 -17.64
CA PRO A 45 11.16 9.20 -18.34
C PRO A 45 10.51 10.20 -17.39
N LYS A 46 10.66 11.50 -17.69
CA LYS A 46 10.02 12.56 -16.90
C LYS A 46 8.52 12.30 -16.76
N LEU A 47 8.07 12.04 -15.54
CA LEU A 47 6.67 11.92 -15.20
C LEU A 47 6.06 13.33 -15.17
N SER A 48 5.06 13.60 -16.00
CA SER A 48 4.31 14.86 -15.94
C SER A 48 3.30 14.82 -14.79
N ASP A 49 2.91 16.00 -14.31
CA ASP A 49 1.93 16.14 -13.24
C ASP A 49 0.58 15.53 -13.65
N ASP A 50 0.16 15.70 -14.91
CA ASP A 50 -1.07 15.08 -15.45
C ASP A 50 -1.07 13.55 -15.33
N VAL A 51 0.09 12.91 -15.52
CA VAL A 51 0.23 11.45 -15.38
C VAL A 51 0.31 11.05 -13.92
N ALA A 52 0.99 11.85 -13.09
CA ALA A 52 1.10 11.60 -11.65
C ALA A 52 -0.24 11.71 -10.92
N GLU A 53 -1.12 12.60 -11.37
CA GLU A 53 -2.47 12.80 -10.82
C GLU A 53 -3.53 11.90 -11.46
N ASN A 54 -3.15 11.11 -12.47
CA ASN A 54 -4.06 10.23 -13.18
C ASN A 54 -4.62 9.11 -12.28
N GLN A 55 -5.92 8.84 -12.40
CA GLN A 55 -6.57 7.74 -11.70
C GLN A 55 -5.99 6.37 -12.07
N GLU A 56 -5.57 6.16 -13.31
CA GLU A 56 -4.95 4.91 -13.78
C GLU A 56 -3.69 4.57 -13.00
N LEU A 57 -2.83 5.55 -12.71
CA LEU A 57 -1.63 5.34 -11.89
C LEU A 57 -2.01 4.91 -10.47
N ASN A 58 -3.04 5.53 -9.89
CA ASN A 58 -3.57 5.14 -8.59
C ASN A 58 -4.15 3.71 -8.59
N TYR A 59 -4.86 3.31 -9.64
CA TYR A 59 -5.37 1.94 -9.79
C TYR A 59 -4.25 0.91 -9.92
N LEU A 60 -3.21 1.20 -10.72
CA LEU A 60 -2.04 0.34 -10.86
C LEU A 60 -1.30 0.22 -9.52
N PHE A 61 -1.07 1.34 -8.84
CA PHE A 61 -0.44 1.37 -7.52
C PHE A 61 -1.21 0.53 -6.49
N LYS A 62 -2.53 0.70 -6.42
CA LYS A 62 -3.38 -0.04 -5.48
C LYS A 62 -3.37 -1.54 -5.79
N THR A 63 -3.45 -1.91 -7.07
CA THR A 63 -3.42 -3.31 -7.52
C THR A 63 -2.11 -3.97 -7.15
N MET A 64 -0.98 -3.37 -7.53
CA MET A 64 0.36 -3.86 -7.21
C MET A 64 0.54 -4.03 -5.70
N SER A 65 0.16 -3.02 -4.90
CA SER A 65 0.31 -3.05 -3.45
C SER A 65 -0.58 -4.09 -2.78
N THR A 66 -1.77 -4.32 -3.33
CA THR A 66 -2.69 -5.39 -2.88
C THR A 66 -2.07 -6.76 -3.14
N CYS A 67 -1.58 -7.01 -4.36
CA CYS A 67 -0.87 -8.26 -4.69
C CYS A 67 0.33 -8.48 -3.76
N GLY A 68 1.16 -7.45 -3.59
CA GLY A 68 2.33 -7.52 -2.72
C GLY A 68 1.98 -7.83 -1.27
N ARG A 69 0.94 -7.17 -0.73
CA ARG A 69 0.48 -7.42 0.64
C ARG A 69 -0.03 -8.85 0.82
N LEU A 70 -0.92 -9.31 -0.07
CA LEU A 70 -1.50 -10.65 0.04
C LEU A 70 -0.43 -11.74 -0.08
N LEU A 71 0.54 -11.58 -1.00
CA LEU A 71 1.69 -12.49 -1.09
C LEU A 71 2.56 -12.43 0.17
N ASN A 72 2.76 -11.26 0.76
CA ASN A 72 3.49 -11.17 2.02
C ASN A 72 2.75 -11.91 3.15
N ASP A 73 1.43 -11.76 3.25
CA ASP A 73 0.62 -12.39 4.28
C ASP A 73 0.60 -13.92 4.13
N ILE A 74 0.38 -14.45 2.91
CA ILE A 74 0.34 -15.91 2.68
C ILE A 74 1.67 -16.58 3.08
N GLN A 75 2.79 -15.91 2.83
CA GLN A 75 4.13 -16.45 3.11
C GLN A 75 4.63 -16.15 4.53
N GLY A 76 4.17 -15.05 5.13
CA GLY A 76 4.66 -14.54 6.41
C GLY A 76 3.78 -14.86 7.61
N PHE A 77 2.49 -15.12 7.40
CA PHE A 77 1.56 -15.44 8.47
C PHE A 77 1.82 -16.86 9.00
N LYS A 78 2.14 -16.96 10.30
CA LYS A 78 2.31 -18.22 11.05
C LYS A 78 1.52 -18.14 12.35
#